data_AF-A0A8T1EBE5-F1
#
_entry.id   AF-A0A8T1EBE5-F1
#
_cell.length_a   1.000
_cell.length_b   1.000
_cell.length_c   1.000
_cell.angle_alpha   90.00
_cell.angle_beta   90.00
_cell.angle_gamma   90.00
#
_symmetry.space_group_name_H-M   'P 1'
#
loop_
_entity.id
_entity.type
_entity.pdbx_description
1 polymer ?
#
loop_
_entity_poly.entity_id
_entity_poly.type
_entity_poly.pdbx_seq_one_letter_code
_entity_poly.pdbx_strand_id
1 'polypeptide(L)'
;MDTKDVTVVIHSGGEDIAEVDVNAGATVTWNSTVAQLQEKVLYLDRWRPNLLGISGSGGGSLKLWVPRASKGGHLTMHVLINGS
;
A
#
# COMPACT_ATOMS: atom_id res chain seq x y z
N MET A 1 -8.91 -12.96 -4.17
CA MET A 1 -7.61 -13.22 -3.53
C MET A 1 -6.59 -13.42 -4.64
N ASP A 2 -5.41 -12.82 -4.52
CA ASP A 2 -4.38 -12.95 -5.55
C ASP A 2 -3.88 -14.39 -5.68
N THR A 3 -3.85 -14.92 -6.89
CA THR A 3 -3.39 -16.29 -7.20
C THR A 3 -1.90 -16.36 -7.55
N LYS A 4 -1.21 -15.23 -7.51
CA LYS A 4 0.20 -15.05 -7.85
C LYS A 4 0.73 -13.85 -7.09
N ASP A 5 2.02 -13.84 -6.78
CA ASP A 5 2.67 -12.80 -5.98
C ASP A 5 2.49 -11.39 -6.58
N VAL A 6 2.40 -10.41 -5.70
CA VAL A 6 2.25 -8.99 -6.02
C VAL A 6 3.09 -8.14 -5.08
N THR A 7 3.36 -6.91 -5.47
CA THR A 7 3.96 -5.90 -4.60
C THR A 7 2.95 -4.77 -4.42
N VAL A 8 2.78 -4.33 -3.18
CA VAL A 8 2.01 -3.14 -2.83
C VAL A 8 2.98 -2.00 -2.59
N VAL A 9 2.91 -0.97 -3.42
CA VAL A 9 3.69 0.25 -3.25
C VAL A 9 2.85 1.25 -2.48
N ILE A 10 3.39 1.74 -1.38
CA ILE A 10 2.77 2.77 -0.55
C ILE A 10 3.50 4.07 -0.86
N HIS A 11 2.80 5.07 -1.39
CA HIS A 11 3.40 6.35 -1.76
C HIS A 11 2.54 7.55 -1.37
N SER A 12 3.18 8.73 -1.34
CA SER A 12 2.51 10.01 -1.09
C SER A 12 3.24 11.10 -1.86
N GLY A 13 2.50 11.93 -2.61
CA GLY A 13 3.09 13.08 -3.29
C GLY A 13 4.11 12.73 -4.39
N GLY A 14 4.07 11.50 -4.91
CA GLY A 14 4.99 11.02 -5.94
C GLY A 14 6.27 10.37 -5.40
N GLU A 15 6.41 10.24 -4.09
CA GLU A 15 7.52 9.52 -3.45
C GLU A 15 7.04 8.24 -2.76
N ASP A 16 7.80 7.17 -2.97
CA ASP A 16 7.55 5.88 -2.33
C ASP A 16 7.95 5.93 -0.86
N ILE A 17 7.04 5.46 -0.01
CA ILE A 17 7.22 5.30 1.43
C ILE A 17 7.66 3.87 1.75
N ALA A 18 7.05 2.89 1.08
CA ALA A 18 7.37 1.48 1.28
C ALA A 18 6.95 0.64 0.06
N GLU A 19 7.70 -0.44 -0.18
CA GLU A 19 7.28 -1.55 -1.03
C GLU A 19 7.04 -2.77 -0.15
N VAL A 20 5.89 -3.42 -0.33
CA VAL A 20 5.48 -4.55 0.49
C VAL A 20 5.16 -5.73 -0.41
N ASP A 21 5.97 -6.77 -0.33
CA ASP A 21 5.74 -8.01 -1.08
C ASP A 21 4.65 -8.86 -0.43
N VAL A 22 3.72 -9.33 -1.26
CA VAL A 22 2.58 -10.15 -0.86
C VAL A 22 2.55 -11.41 -1.72
N ASN A 23 2.89 -12.53 -1.12
CA ASN A 23 2.80 -13.83 -1.79
C ASN A 23 1.34 -14.18 -2.14
N ALA A 24 1.16 -14.99 -3.17
CA ALA A 24 -0.15 -15.52 -3.58
C ALA A 24 -0.93 -16.09 -2.38
N GLY A 25 -2.15 -15.62 -2.18
CA GLY A 25 -3.00 -16.09 -1.08
C GLY A 25 -2.52 -15.73 0.34
N ALA A 26 -1.49 -14.89 0.49
CA ALA A 26 -1.01 -14.49 1.81
C ALA A 26 -1.72 -13.22 2.32
N THR A 27 -1.67 -13.04 3.64
CA THR A 27 -1.92 -11.77 4.31
C THR A 27 -0.61 -11.34 4.94
N VAL A 28 -0.21 -10.09 4.70
CA VAL A 28 0.98 -9.50 5.31
C VAL A 28 0.57 -8.30 6.16
N THR A 29 1.38 -8.00 7.16
CA THR A 29 1.20 -6.82 8.00
C THR A 29 2.33 -5.84 7.73
N TRP A 30 1.95 -4.63 7.32
CA TRP A 30 2.86 -3.49 7.25
C TRP A 30 2.55 -2.54 8.40
N ASN A 31 3.59 -2.11 9.10
CA ASN A 31 3.49 -1.20 10.24
C ASN A 31 4.28 0.08 9.97
N SER A 32 3.74 1.20 10.44
CA SER A 32 4.39 2.51 10.42
C SER A 32 3.85 3.34 11.58
N THR A 33 4.41 4.53 11.80
CA THR A 33 4.00 5.41 12.89
C THR A 33 3.11 6.54 12.39
N VAL A 34 2.19 7.01 13.25
CA VAL A 34 1.42 8.23 12.97
C VAL A 34 2.34 9.42 12.72
N ALA A 35 3.48 9.52 13.42
CA ALA A 35 4.46 10.58 13.20
C ALA A 35 5.01 10.62 11.77
N GLN A 36 5.22 9.46 11.15
CA GLN A 36 5.70 9.35 9.76
C GLN A 36 4.60 9.64 8.73
N LEU A 37 3.36 9.22 9.02
CA LEU A 37 2.27 9.22 8.04
C LEU A 37 1.30 10.39 8.17
N GLN A 38 1.26 11.08 9.29
CA GLN A 38 0.31 12.17 9.51
C GLN A 38 0.43 13.25 8.44
N GLU A 39 -0.72 13.82 8.07
CA GLU A 39 -0.86 14.87 7.06
C GLU A 39 -0.50 14.44 5.63
N LYS A 40 -0.27 13.13 5.41
CA LYS A 40 -0.05 12.56 4.09
C LYS A 40 -1.33 11.95 3.54
N VAL A 41 -1.46 12.06 2.21
CA VAL A 41 -2.42 11.26 1.45
C VAL A 41 -1.65 10.06 0.93
N LEU A 42 -1.96 8.89 1.47
CA LEU A 42 -1.36 7.62 1.09
C LEU A 42 -2.14 7.01 -0.07
N TYR A 43 -1.40 6.51 -1.04
CA TYR A 43 -1.87 5.60 -2.07
C TYR A 43 -1.23 4.24 -1.82
N LEU A 44 -2.03 3.18 -1.82
CA LEU A 44 -1.57 1.81 -1.79
C LEU A 44 -1.89 1.21 -3.16
N ASP A 45 -0.86 1.05 -3.96
CA ASP A 45 -0.96 0.59 -5.34
C ASP A 45 -0.50 -0.86 -5.42
N ARG A 46 -1.43 -1.75 -5.73
CA ARG A 46 -1.13 -3.17 -5.97
C ARG A 46 -0.73 -3.34 -7.42
N TRP A 47 0.51 -3.77 -7.67
CA TRP A 47 1.00 -4.05 -9.01
C TRP A 47 1.66 -5.42 -9.12
N ARG A 48 1.85 -5.86 -10.37
CA ARG A 48 2.49 -7.12 -10.72
C ARG A 48 3.48 -6.87 -11.86
N PRO A 49 4.74 -7.32 -11.76
CA PRO A 49 5.67 -7.22 -12.86
C PRO A 49 5.18 -7.99 -14.08
N ASN A 50 5.27 -7.35 -15.25
CA ASN A 50 5.13 -8.04 -16.52
C ASN A 50 6.42 -8.80 -16.87
N LEU A 51 6.42 -9.55 -17.97
CA LEU A 51 7.54 -10.42 -18.39
C LEU A 51 8.89 -9.67 -18.56
N LEU A 52 8.85 -8.33 -18.68
CA LEU A 52 10.03 -7.47 -18.81
C LEU A 52 10.43 -6.79 -17.51
N GLY A 53 9.79 -7.11 -16.37
CA GLY A 53 10.05 -6.49 -15.08
C GLY A 53 9.60 -5.03 -14.98
N ILE A 54 8.78 -4.56 -15.93
CA ILE A 54 8.29 -3.18 -15.93
C ILE A 54 7.14 -3.05 -14.95
N SER A 55 7.26 -2.09 -14.04
CA SER A 55 6.21 -1.66 -13.13
C SER A 55 5.02 -1.07 -13.90
N GLY A 56 3.85 -1.69 -13.79
CA GLY A 56 2.60 -1.20 -14.39
C GLY A 56 1.52 -1.04 -13.32
N SER A 57 0.91 0.14 -13.25
CA SER A 57 -0.16 0.49 -12.30
C SER A 57 -1.55 0.00 -12.72
N GLY A 58 -1.63 -1.15 -13.41
CA GLY A 58 -2.89 -1.70 -13.95
C GLY A 58 -3.86 -2.27 -12.89
N GLY A 59 -3.76 -1.83 -11.64
CA GLY A 59 -4.63 -2.26 -10.53
C GLY A 59 -5.35 -1.06 -9.90
N GLY A 60 -6.42 -1.32 -9.14
CA GLY A 60 -7.04 -0.27 -8.35
C GLY A 60 -6.13 0.19 -7.20
N SER A 61 -6.20 1.48 -6.87
CA SER A 61 -5.47 2.07 -5.75
C SER A 61 -6.39 2.28 -4.55
N LEU A 62 -5.94 1.96 -3.34
CA LEU A 62 -6.57 2.48 -2.13
C LEU A 62 -5.98 3.85 -1.81
N LYS A 63 -6.84 4.87 -1.67
CA LYS A 63 -6.46 6.21 -1.23
C LYS A 63 -6.91 6.43 0.22
N LEU A 64 -5.99 6.88 1.07
CA LEU A 64 -6.25 7.15 2.49
C LEU A 64 -5.59 8.46 2.89
N TRP A 65 -6.29 9.33 3.61
CA TRP A 65 -5.68 10.48 4.28
C TRP A 65 -5.48 10.16 5.76
N VAL A 66 -4.26 10.36 6.27
CA VAL A 66 -3.94 10.16 7.69
C VAL A 66 -3.98 11.50 8.41
N PRO A 67 -4.92 11.73 9.36
CA PRO A 67 -5.02 13.00 10.06
C PRO A 67 -3.84 13.21 11.03
N ARG A 68 -3.55 14.49 11.33
CA ARG A 68 -2.62 14.84 12.41
C ARG A 68 -3.20 14.41 13.76
N ALA A 69 -2.37 13.77 14.59
CA ALA A 69 -2.75 13.37 15.94
C ALA A 69 -1.70 13.81 16.97
N SER A 70 -1.96 14.91 17.68
CA SER A 70 -1.03 15.51 18.64
C SER A 70 -0.85 14.74 19.95
N LYS A 71 -1.77 13.81 20.26
CA LYS A 71 -1.74 12.96 21.46
C LYS A 71 -1.58 11.48 21.12
N GLY A 72 -1.10 11.17 19.91
CA GLY A 72 -1.08 9.82 19.37
C GLY A 72 -2.46 9.37 18.85
N GLY A 73 -2.50 8.14 18.33
CA GLY A 73 -3.68 7.53 17.73
C GLY A 73 -3.35 6.13 17.21
N HIS A 74 -4.36 5.36 16.84
CA HIS A 74 -4.19 4.03 16.30
C HIS A 74 -5.18 3.78 15.17
N LEU A 75 -4.67 3.28 14.05
CA LEU A 75 -5.45 2.86 12.89
C LEU A 75 -4.98 1.47 12.50
N THR A 76 -5.91 0.51 12.51
CA THR A 76 -5.70 -0.82 11.92
C THR A 76 -6.69 -0.99 10.78
N MET A 77 -6.20 -1.45 9.63
CA MET A 77 -7.01 -1.70 8.46
C MET A 77 -6.79 -3.13 7.96
N HIS A 78 -7.88 -3.81 7.64
CA HIS A 78 -7.86 -5.09 6.93
C HIS A 78 -8.28 -4.82 5.48
N VAL A 79 -7.30 -4.76 4.58
CA VAL A 79 -7.50 -4.31 3.20
C VAL A 79 -7.25 -5.46 2.23
N LEU A 80 -8.14 -5.60 1.24
CA LEU A 80 -7.93 -6.41 0.04
C LEU A 80 -7.96 -5.49 -1.19
N ILE A 81 -6.83 -5.36 -1.87
CA ILE A 81 -6.72 -4.58 -3.11
C ILE A 81 -6.80 -5.55 -4.29
N ASN A 82 -7.93 -5.57 -4.99
CA ASN A 82 -8.13 -6.45 -6.14
C ASN A 82 -7.55 -5.83 -7.42
N GLY A 83 -7.07 -6.68 -8.33
CA GLY A 83 -6.85 -6.28 -9.71
C GLY A 83 -8.16 -6.04 -10.45
N SER A 84 -8.09 -5.26 -11.54
CA SER A 84 -9.16 -5.23 -12.55
C SER A 84 -9.23 -6.54 -13.33
#